data_AF-A0A1I4D2Y7-F1
#
_entry.id   AF-A0A1I4D2Y7-F1
#
_cell.length_a   1.000
_cell.length_b   1.000
_cell.length_c   1.000
_cell.angle_alpha   90.00
_cell.angle_beta   90.00
_cell.angle_gamma   90.00
#
_symmetry.space_group_name_H-M   'P 1'
#
loop_
_entity.id
_entity.type
_entity.pdbx_description
1 polymer ?
#
loop_
_entity_poly.entity_id
_entity_poly.type
_entity_poly.pdbx_seq_one_letter_code
_entity_poly.pdbx_strand_id
1 'polypeptide(L)'
;MTEPATAPPRIAVSLTRRLDAPPERVFEACTDPRRLVRWLTPGAGELHAAITDLRVGGCFSLEGCDPDGRTYAISGTYRDIVPDRRLVLTWHYEGEGPLRGPPSLVRIDLRPLGPDLTELTLSHTQIDTSESAARYRGAWAICLERLSWSMTPTAPGAVFRSPLGAISPLYGPRHRVFQEEFGTENLANRLRKLSVTSELSAAQKNFIAGRDMVFLTSIDHRGFPTCSYKGGAAGFVRVVDARTLEMPSYDGNGMYLSAGNLAANPKLGLLFVDFERPHRLRLHGTGQVLRDAAALGAHPGAEFVLRIAIAEVFVNCPRYVHRYRRVAPSGFVPGEPRAGEVPAWKRIDAFGDVLPPRDRAALDGSEDGSITLDAYRALLDSGET
;
A
#
# COMPACT_ATOMS: atom_id res chain seq x y z
N MET A 1 20.59 -23.67 57.82
CA MET A 1 19.98 -24.40 56.70
C MET A 1 19.45 -23.36 55.73
N THR A 2 20.20 -23.10 54.66
CA THR A 2 19.78 -22.23 53.56
C THR A 2 18.80 -23.03 52.71
N GLU A 3 17.57 -22.54 52.60
CA GLU A 3 16.54 -23.10 51.73
C GLU A 3 17.05 -23.08 50.27
N PRO A 4 16.96 -24.19 49.52
CA PRO A 4 17.34 -24.15 48.11
C PRO A 4 16.30 -23.31 47.38
N ALA A 5 16.73 -22.18 46.79
CA ALA A 5 15.90 -21.37 45.91
C ALA A 5 15.34 -22.26 44.80
N THR A 6 14.03 -22.51 44.84
CA THR A 6 13.31 -23.28 43.84
C THR A 6 13.50 -22.60 42.50
N ALA A 7 14.19 -23.26 41.57
CA ALA A 7 14.37 -22.74 40.21
C ALA A 7 12.99 -22.40 39.63
N PRO A 8 12.78 -21.20 39.06
CA PRO A 8 11.47 -20.79 38.56
C PRO A 8 10.96 -21.78 37.51
N PRO A 9 9.63 -21.96 37.40
CA PRO A 9 9.03 -22.88 36.43
C PRO A 9 9.47 -22.48 35.01
N ARG A 10 10.09 -23.42 34.28
CA ARG A 10 10.54 -23.20 32.91
C ARG A 10 9.38 -23.45 31.95
N ILE A 11 8.56 -22.43 31.73
CA ILE A 11 7.41 -22.52 30.84
C ILE A 11 7.87 -22.47 29.39
N ALA A 12 7.14 -23.15 28.51
CA ALA A 12 7.44 -23.23 27.08
C ALA A 12 6.20 -22.94 26.23
N VAL A 13 6.43 -22.28 25.09
CA VAL A 13 5.44 -22.15 24.01
C VAL A 13 6.03 -22.70 22.73
N SER A 14 5.18 -23.37 21.93
CA SER A 14 5.58 -23.90 20.65
C SER A 14 4.50 -23.61 19.60
N LEU A 15 4.93 -23.22 18.40
CA LEU A 15 4.07 -22.90 17.27
C LEU A 15 4.67 -23.52 16.00
N THR A 16 3.81 -24.09 15.17
CA THR A 16 4.20 -24.66 13.87
C THR A 16 3.50 -23.92 12.72
N ARG A 17 4.21 -23.71 11.61
CA ARG A 17 3.67 -23.17 10.36
C ARG A 17 4.21 -23.93 9.16
N ARG A 18 3.39 -24.02 8.11
CA ARG A 18 3.84 -24.41 6.77
C ARG A 18 4.08 -23.14 5.95
N LEU A 19 5.20 -23.08 5.26
CA LEU A 19 5.67 -21.92 4.51
C LEU A 19 5.98 -22.36 3.08
N ASP A 20 5.40 -21.66 2.10
CA ASP A 20 5.59 -21.90 0.66
C ASP A 20 6.95 -21.36 0.16
N ALA A 21 8.03 -21.86 0.76
CA ALA A 21 9.40 -21.55 0.41
C ALA A 21 10.35 -22.72 0.76
N PRO A 22 11.49 -22.86 0.06
CA PRO A 22 12.54 -23.81 0.43
C PRO A 22 13.17 -23.44 1.79
N PRO A 23 13.73 -24.43 2.54
CA PRO A 23 14.29 -24.18 3.88
C PRO A 23 15.40 -23.11 3.90
N GLU A 24 16.21 -23.04 2.84
CA GLU A 24 17.26 -22.03 2.67
C GLU A 24 16.72 -20.60 2.76
N ARG A 25 15.57 -20.35 2.12
CA ARG A 25 14.94 -19.02 2.08
C ARG A 25 14.28 -18.67 3.40
N VAL A 26 13.71 -19.66 4.08
CA VAL A 26 13.14 -19.49 5.42
C VAL A 26 14.27 -19.22 6.42
N PHE A 27 15.38 -19.95 6.34
CA PHE A 27 16.55 -19.76 7.19
C PHE A 27 17.14 -18.37 6.99
N GLU A 28 17.35 -17.95 5.75
CA GLU A 28 17.80 -16.58 5.41
C GLU A 28 16.87 -15.51 6.01
N ALA A 29 15.55 -15.72 6.00
CA ALA A 29 14.60 -14.79 6.61
C ALA A 29 14.69 -14.71 8.15
N CYS A 30 15.18 -15.77 8.79
CA CYS A 30 15.43 -15.83 10.23
C CYS A 30 16.83 -15.35 10.65
N THR A 31 17.74 -15.12 9.70
CA THR A 31 19.14 -14.80 10.02
C THR A 31 19.69 -13.53 9.37
N ASP A 32 19.15 -13.09 8.23
CA ASP A 32 19.55 -11.83 7.59
C ASP A 32 18.88 -10.63 8.29
N PRO A 33 19.65 -9.67 8.85
CA PRO A 33 19.13 -8.43 9.44
C PRO A 33 18.08 -7.72 8.59
N ARG A 34 18.30 -7.66 7.26
CA ARG A 34 17.42 -6.95 6.31
C ARG A 34 16.07 -7.63 6.14
N ARG A 35 15.98 -8.91 6.50
CA ARG A 35 14.76 -9.73 6.41
C ARG A 35 14.08 -9.86 7.77
N LEU A 36 14.85 -9.95 8.85
CA LEU A 36 14.34 -9.97 10.22
C LEU A 36 13.41 -8.80 10.51
N VAL A 37 13.82 -7.57 10.15
CA VAL A 37 13.01 -6.35 10.32
C VAL A 37 11.67 -6.37 9.57
N ARG A 38 11.45 -7.30 8.63
CA ARG A 38 10.24 -7.37 7.82
C ARG A 38 9.11 -8.18 8.48
N TRP A 39 9.43 -9.09 9.39
CA TRP A 39 8.42 -9.99 9.97
C TRP A 39 8.47 -10.09 11.49
N LEU A 40 9.63 -9.87 12.11
CA LEU A 40 9.84 -10.07 13.53
C LEU A 40 9.37 -8.86 14.33
N THR A 41 8.13 -8.90 14.82
CA THR A 41 7.52 -7.81 15.60
C THR A 41 6.82 -8.30 16.85
N PRO A 42 7.56 -8.52 17.95
CA PRO A 42 6.96 -8.93 19.21
C PRO A 42 5.93 -7.91 19.68
N GLY A 43 4.76 -8.37 20.15
CA GLY A 43 3.73 -7.49 20.71
C GLY A 43 2.99 -6.59 19.72
N ALA A 44 3.00 -6.91 18.42
CA ALA A 44 2.37 -6.12 17.34
C ALA A 44 3.00 -4.73 17.07
N GLY A 45 4.22 -4.50 17.56
CA GLY A 45 5.04 -3.31 17.31
C GLY A 45 5.75 -3.31 15.95
N GLU A 46 6.87 -2.58 15.88
CA GLU A 46 7.77 -2.50 14.73
C GLU A 46 9.22 -2.79 15.16
N LEU A 47 9.99 -3.42 14.28
CA LEU A 47 11.44 -3.57 14.44
C LEU A 47 12.15 -2.60 13.49
N HIS A 48 12.96 -1.69 14.02
CA HIS A 48 13.60 -0.61 13.28
C HIS A 48 15.02 -0.96 12.86
N ALA A 49 15.74 -1.70 13.71
CA ALA A 49 17.12 -2.09 13.47
C ALA A 49 17.36 -3.53 13.89
N ALA A 50 18.26 -4.19 13.17
CA ALA A 50 18.78 -5.51 13.51
C ALA A 50 20.27 -5.55 13.20
N ILE A 51 21.05 -6.04 14.16
CA ILE A 51 22.47 -6.33 14.03
C ILE A 51 22.66 -7.80 14.41
N THR A 52 23.37 -8.55 13.57
CA THR A 52 23.59 -9.99 13.79
C THR A 52 25.05 -10.35 13.50
N ASP A 53 25.71 -11.00 14.45
CA ASP A 53 26.95 -11.74 14.24
C ASP A 53 26.62 -13.24 14.13
N LEU A 54 26.25 -13.69 12.93
CA LEU A 54 25.70 -15.03 12.68
C LEU A 54 26.78 -16.13 12.73
N ARG A 55 27.22 -16.44 13.94
CA ARG A 55 28.09 -17.58 14.27
C ARG A 55 27.76 -18.08 15.65
N VAL A 56 28.08 -19.33 15.96
CA VAL A 56 27.91 -19.85 17.33
C VAL A 56 28.74 -19.00 18.30
N GLY A 57 28.09 -18.50 19.36
CA GLY A 57 28.66 -17.55 20.31
C GLY A 57 28.63 -16.08 19.88
N GLY A 58 28.23 -15.77 18.64
CA GLY A 58 28.02 -14.41 18.17
C GLY A 58 26.77 -13.77 18.77
N CYS A 59 26.78 -12.45 18.90
CA CYS A 59 25.71 -11.67 19.49
C CYS A 59 24.76 -11.11 18.43
N PHE A 60 23.51 -10.86 18.83
CA PHE A 60 22.57 -10.07 18.04
C PHE A 60 21.93 -9.00 18.92
N SER A 61 21.52 -7.90 18.28
CA SER A 61 20.77 -6.81 18.89
C SER A 61 19.68 -6.35 17.94
N LEU A 62 18.46 -6.23 18.44
CA LEU A 62 17.29 -5.79 17.71
C LEU A 62 16.67 -4.62 18.47
N GLU A 63 16.27 -3.57 17.77
CA GLU A 63 15.63 -2.39 18.35
C GLU A 63 14.29 -2.15 17.68
N GLY A 64 13.28 -1.79 18.46
CA GLY A 64 11.93 -1.56 17.96
C GLY A 64 11.08 -0.70 18.88
N CYS A 65 9.80 -0.57 18.53
CA CYS A 65 8.81 0.07 19.37
C CYS A 65 7.50 -0.72 19.43
N ASP A 66 6.83 -0.65 20.57
CA ASP A 66 5.51 -1.25 20.76
C ASP A 66 4.40 -0.43 20.04
N PRO A 67 3.14 -0.92 19.98
CA PRO A 67 2.05 -0.21 19.33
C PRO A 67 1.72 1.19 19.87
N ASP A 68 2.19 1.51 21.09
CA ASP A 68 2.02 2.81 21.74
C ASP A 68 3.24 3.72 21.55
N GLY A 69 4.25 3.25 20.81
CA GLY A 69 5.46 3.99 20.46
C GLY A 69 6.58 3.91 21.49
N ARG A 70 6.44 3.09 22.54
CA ARG A 70 7.51 2.89 23.54
C ARG A 70 8.60 2.02 22.97
N THR A 71 9.85 2.39 23.18
CA THR A 71 10.98 1.63 22.65
C THR A 71 11.19 0.33 23.42
N TYR A 72 11.64 -0.71 22.71
CA TYR A 72 12.14 -1.93 23.29
C TYR A 72 13.42 -2.36 22.56
N ALA A 73 14.26 -3.12 23.25
CA ALA A 73 15.40 -3.82 22.68
C ALA A 73 15.28 -5.32 22.91
N ILE A 74 15.83 -6.10 22.00
CA ILE A 74 15.97 -7.55 22.15
C ILE A 74 17.40 -7.92 21.83
N SER A 75 18.06 -8.59 22.76
CA SER A 75 19.45 -9.00 22.60
C SER A 75 19.64 -10.47 22.95
N GLY A 76 20.75 -11.02 22.49
CA GLY A 76 21.11 -12.39 22.82
C GLY A 76 22.32 -12.90 22.05
N THR A 77 22.50 -14.22 22.13
CA THR A 77 23.63 -14.97 21.59
C THR A 77 23.13 -16.17 20.82
N TYR A 78 23.73 -16.46 19.66
CA TYR A 78 23.48 -17.69 18.93
C TYR A 78 24.14 -18.88 19.64
N ARG A 79 23.37 -19.92 19.93
CA ARG A 79 23.81 -21.11 20.68
C ARG A 79 24.05 -22.31 19.80
N ASP A 80 23.24 -22.47 18.75
CA ASP A 80 23.38 -23.54 17.77
C ASP A 80 22.90 -23.02 16.41
N ILE A 81 23.64 -23.34 15.35
CA ILE A 81 23.35 -22.93 13.98
C ILE A 81 23.62 -24.13 13.08
N VAL A 82 22.55 -24.70 12.54
CA VAL A 82 22.62 -25.70 11.47
C VAL A 82 21.94 -25.06 10.26
N PRO A 83 22.72 -24.63 9.24
CA PRO A 83 22.17 -24.00 8.04
C PRO A 83 20.96 -24.75 7.50
N ASP A 84 19.91 -24.00 7.17
CA ASP A 84 18.67 -24.47 6.54
C ASP A 84 17.86 -25.47 7.37
N ARG A 85 18.24 -25.72 8.64
CA ARG A 85 17.62 -26.74 9.49
C ARG A 85 17.32 -26.27 10.91
N ARG A 86 18.21 -25.49 11.52
CA ARG A 86 18.06 -25.12 12.94
C ARG A 86 18.76 -23.82 13.28
N LEU A 87 18.07 -22.99 14.07
CA LEU A 87 18.63 -21.84 14.75
C LEU A 87 18.23 -21.86 16.23
N VAL A 88 19.20 -21.75 17.14
CA VAL A 88 18.95 -21.62 18.58
C VAL A 88 19.63 -20.35 19.07
N LEU A 89 18.89 -19.50 19.78
CA LEU A 89 19.38 -18.24 20.32
C LEU A 89 18.82 -17.98 21.72
N THR A 90 19.63 -17.32 22.55
CA THR A 90 19.09 -16.73 23.78
C THR A 90 18.25 -15.51 23.44
N TRP A 91 17.27 -15.21 24.26
CA TRP A 91 16.33 -14.14 24.03
C TRP A 91 16.18 -13.29 25.29
N HIS A 92 16.60 -12.04 25.21
CA HIS A 92 16.43 -11.08 26.30
C HIS A 92 15.64 -9.88 25.80
N TYR A 93 14.45 -9.68 26.36
CA TYR A 93 13.57 -8.57 25.99
C TYR A 93 13.68 -7.45 27.03
N GLU A 94 14.11 -6.28 26.57
CA GLU A 94 14.25 -5.05 27.35
C GLU A 94 13.20 -4.04 26.86
N GLY A 95 12.04 -4.04 27.50
CA GLY A 95 10.97 -3.08 27.24
C GLY A 95 9.97 -3.10 28.38
N GLU A 96 9.02 -2.17 28.39
CA GLU A 96 7.94 -2.18 29.37
C GLU A 96 6.94 -3.32 29.09
N GLY A 97 6.27 -3.78 30.15
CA GLY A 97 5.17 -4.72 30.06
C GLY A 97 5.55 -6.20 30.23
N PRO A 98 4.61 -7.11 29.94
CA PRO A 98 4.65 -8.51 30.40
C PRO A 98 5.63 -9.40 29.63
N LEU A 99 6.31 -8.88 28.60
CA LEU A 99 7.36 -9.61 27.88
C LEU A 99 8.73 -9.48 28.57
N ARG A 100 8.90 -8.49 29.46
CA ARG A 100 10.12 -8.30 30.24
C ARG A 100 10.31 -9.45 31.23
N GLY A 101 11.51 -10.01 31.26
CA GLY A 101 11.84 -11.14 32.13
C GLY A 101 13.32 -11.52 32.05
N PRO A 102 13.74 -12.58 32.76
CA PRO A 102 15.08 -13.13 32.63
C PRO A 102 15.34 -13.64 31.20
N PRO A 103 16.61 -13.79 30.78
CA PRO A 103 16.94 -14.38 29.48
C PRO A 103 16.31 -15.76 29.31
N SER A 104 15.67 -15.95 28.16
CA SER A 104 14.99 -17.18 27.74
C SER A 104 15.66 -17.77 26.50
N LEU A 105 15.09 -18.85 25.94
CA LEU A 105 15.69 -19.55 24.79
C LEU A 105 14.68 -19.76 23.66
N VAL A 106 15.00 -19.26 22.48
CA VAL A 106 14.22 -19.45 21.24
C VAL A 106 14.93 -20.43 20.33
N ARG A 107 14.18 -21.42 19.83
CA ARG A 107 14.62 -22.42 18.87
C ARG A 107 13.68 -22.42 17.67
N ILE A 108 14.25 -22.38 16.48
CA ILE A 108 13.56 -22.53 15.19
C ILE A 108 14.11 -23.79 14.54
N ASP A 109 13.25 -24.77 14.28
CA ASP A 109 13.57 -25.93 13.45
C ASP A 109 12.84 -25.83 12.11
N LEU A 110 13.54 -26.18 11.04
CA LEU A 110 13.05 -26.19 9.68
C LEU A 110 13.08 -27.63 9.15
N ARG A 111 11.92 -28.13 8.76
CA ARG A 111 11.77 -29.46 8.14
C ARG A 111 11.27 -29.28 6.71
N PRO A 112 12.04 -29.68 5.68
CA PRO A 112 11.54 -29.69 4.31
C PRO A 112 10.38 -30.68 4.19
N LEU A 113 9.28 -30.22 3.59
CA LEU A 113 8.14 -31.06 3.20
C LEU A 113 8.05 -31.25 1.68
N GLY A 114 8.84 -30.49 0.92
CA GLY A 114 8.95 -30.53 -0.53
C GLY A 114 10.03 -29.55 -1.02
N PRO A 115 10.22 -29.38 -2.33
CA PRO A 115 11.22 -28.46 -2.88
C PRO A 115 10.96 -27.00 -2.49
N ASP A 116 9.69 -26.57 -2.49
CA ASP A 116 9.28 -25.20 -2.17
C ASP A 116 8.34 -25.15 -0.95
N LEU A 117 8.44 -26.12 -0.05
CA LEU A 117 7.57 -26.20 1.12
C LEU A 117 8.35 -26.60 2.37
N THR A 118 8.27 -25.75 3.39
CA THR A 118 8.97 -25.95 4.66
C THR A 118 7.99 -25.91 5.83
N GLU A 119 8.12 -26.85 6.75
CA GLU A 119 7.51 -26.74 8.07
C GLU A 119 8.50 -26.08 9.03
N LEU A 120 8.09 -24.95 9.60
CA LEU A 120 8.82 -24.25 10.65
C LEU A 120 8.17 -24.56 12.00
N THR A 121 8.97 -25.02 12.96
CA THR A 121 8.58 -25.14 14.37
C THR A 121 9.38 -24.16 15.21
N LEU A 122 8.70 -23.19 15.81
CA LEU A 122 9.27 -22.24 16.76
C LEU A 122 8.94 -22.68 18.18
N SER A 123 9.97 -22.84 19.01
CA SER A 123 9.84 -23.14 20.44
C SER A 123 10.53 -22.07 21.26
N HIS A 124 9.80 -21.45 22.19
CA HIS A 124 10.33 -20.47 23.13
C HIS A 124 10.19 -21.03 24.55
N THR A 125 11.32 -21.29 25.20
CA THR A 125 11.44 -22.00 26.49
C THR A 125 12.16 -21.13 27.52
N GLN A 126 12.15 -21.56 28.77
CA GLN A 126 12.73 -20.81 29.90
C GLN A 126 12.01 -19.47 30.16
N ILE A 127 10.69 -19.45 29.91
CA ILE A 127 9.82 -18.32 30.25
C ILE A 127 9.45 -18.44 31.73
N ASP A 128 9.54 -17.34 32.46
CA ASP A 128 9.42 -17.25 33.92
C ASP A 128 7.98 -17.30 34.44
N THR A 129 7.00 -16.78 33.68
CA THR A 129 5.60 -16.73 34.09
C THR A 129 4.62 -17.21 33.00
N SER A 130 3.47 -17.73 33.45
CA SER A 130 2.39 -18.17 32.54
C SER A 130 1.78 -17.01 31.76
N GLU A 131 1.77 -15.81 32.34
CA GLU A 131 1.32 -14.60 31.66
C GLU A 131 2.26 -14.23 30.51
N SER A 132 3.56 -14.14 30.78
CA SER A 132 4.58 -13.89 29.75
C SER A 132 4.53 -14.96 28.65
N ALA A 133 4.32 -16.23 29.01
CA ALA A 133 4.16 -17.30 28.03
C ALA A 133 2.93 -17.09 27.13
N ALA A 134 1.77 -16.73 27.69
CA ALA A 134 0.59 -16.42 26.88
C ALA A 134 0.83 -15.23 25.94
N ARG A 135 1.55 -14.20 26.41
CA ARG A 135 1.92 -13.02 25.60
C ARG A 135 2.90 -13.37 24.49
N TYR A 136 3.94 -14.14 24.78
CA TYR A 136 4.87 -14.64 23.78
C TYR A 136 4.18 -15.53 22.74
N ARG A 137 3.22 -16.38 23.14
CA ARG A 137 2.43 -17.17 22.18
C ARG A 137 1.67 -16.27 21.20
N GLY A 138 1.00 -15.22 21.68
CA GLY A 138 0.30 -14.26 20.83
C GLY A 138 1.25 -13.48 19.92
N ALA A 139 2.36 -12.99 20.47
CA ALA A 139 3.40 -12.28 19.72
C ALA A 139 3.99 -13.16 18.60
N TRP A 140 4.38 -14.40 18.92
CA TRP A 140 4.92 -15.34 17.93
C TRP A 140 3.89 -15.73 16.88
N ALA A 141 2.61 -15.86 17.23
CA ALA A 141 1.57 -16.13 16.24
C ALA A 141 1.51 -15.02 15.16
N ILE A 142 1.58 -13.75 15.57
CA ILE A 142 1.61 -12.59 14.66
C ILE A 142 2.88 -12.59 13.82
N CYS A 143 4.05 -12.77 14.45
CA CYS A 143 5.33 -12.81 13.73
C CYS A 143 5.34 -13.92 12.67
N LEU A 144 4.91 -15.13 13.03
CA LEU A 144 4.90 -16.28 12.12
C LEU A 144 3.89 -16.14 10.98
N GLU A 145 2.78 -15.44 11.19
CA GLU A 145 1.84 -15.09 10.11
C GLU A 145 2.49 -14.10 9.11
N ARG A 146 3.19 -13.07 9.61
CA ARG A 146 3.96 -12.14 8.77
C ARG A 146 5.06 -12.85 7.99
N LEU A 147 5.76 -13.79 8.64
CA LEU A 147 6.78 -14.61 8.00
C LEU A 147 6.16 -15.43 6.85
N SER A 148 5.00 -16.05 7.07
CA SER A 148 4.27 -16.79 6.04
C SER A 148 3.97 -15.95 4.80
N TRP A 149 3.45 -14.74 4.98
CA TRP A 149 3.21 -13.85 3.85
C TRP A 149 4.51 -13.47 3.13
N SER A 150 5.61 -13.32 3.87
CA SER A 150 6.88 -12.95 3.27
C SER A 150 7.49 -14.03 2.37
N MET A 151 6.99 -15.26 2.49
CA MET A 151 7.45 -16.42 1.75
C MET A 151 6.63 -16.69 0.48
N THR A 152 5.38 -16.22 0.39
CA THR A 152 4.50 -16.48 -0.75
C THR A 152 5.19 -16.18 -2.09
N PRO A 153 5.29 -17.16 -3.01
CA PRO A 153 5.89 -16.97 -4.32
C PRO A 153 5.21 -15.84 -5.09
N THR A 154 6.01 -15.04 -5.77
CA THR A 154 5.51 -13.93 -6.59
C THR A 154 5.16 -14.44 -7.98
N ALA A 155 3.99 -14.07 -8.51
CA ALA A 155 3.69 -14.32 -9.91
C ALA A 155 4.73 -13.62 -10.81
N PRO A 156 5.19 -14.25 -11.92
CA PRO A 156 6.10 -13.60 -12.85
C PRO A 156 5.50 -12.29 -13.38
N GLY A 157 6.21 -11.16 -13.19
CA GLY A 157 5.80 -9.83 -13.69
C GLY A 157 5.40 -8.79 -12.63
N ALA A 158 5.43 -9.11 -11.33
CA ALA A 158 5.19 -8.10 -10.30
C ALA A 158 6.41 -7.17 -10.11
N VAL A 159 6.32 -5.93 -10.62
CA VAL A 159 7.38 -4.90 -10.53
C VAL A 159 7.42 -4.21 -9.15
N PHE A 160 6.47 -4.51 -8.25
CA PHE A 160 6.48 -3.98 -6.89
C PHE A 160 6.37 -5.10 -5.85
N ARG A 161 7.29 -5.06 -4.87
CA ARG A 161 7.16 -5.78 -3.61
C ARG A 161 6.29 -4.93 -2.68
N SER A 162 5.12 -5.42 -2.28
CA SER A 162 4.51 -4.93 -1.06
C SER A 162 5.56 -5.09 0.08
N PRO A 163 5.88 -4.07 0.88
CA PRO A 163 6.60 -4.29 2.11
C PRO A 163 5.67 -5.11 3.00
N LEU A 164 5.88 -6.42 2.97
CA LEU A 164 5.16 -7.42 3.75
C LEU A 164 5.07 -6.99 5.21
N GLY A 165 3.86 -6.94 5.76
CA GLY A 165 3.62 -6.75 7.20
C GLY A 165 3.81 -5.33 7.76
N ALA A 166 4.37 -4.39 7.00
CA ALA A 166 4.22 -2.99 7.32
C ALA A 166 2.90 -2.51 6.70
N ILE A 167 1.98 -2.02 7.52
CA ILE A 167 1.30 -0.81 7.09
C ILE A 167 2.46 0.13 6.78
N SER A 168 2.70 0.37 5.48
CA SER A 168 3.76 1.24 4.98
C SER A 168 3.92 2.42 5.94
N PRO A 169 5.13 2.86 6.32
CA PRO A 169 5.24 4.10 7.05
C PRO A 169 4.70 5.20 6.13
N LEU A 170 3.40 5.48 6.25
CA LEU A 170 2.72 6.61 5.63
C LEU A 170 3.53 7.89 5.91
N TYR A 171 4.21 7.89 7.07
CA TYR A 171 5.17 8.88 7.51
C TYR A 171 6.59 8.31 7.53
N GLY A 172 7.36 8.58 6.48
CA GLY A 172 8.83 8.39 6.49
C GLY A 172 9.58 9.35 7.43
N PRO A 173 10.91 9.20 7.60
CA PRO A 173 11.71 9.94 8.58
C PRO A 173 11.56 11.46 8.52
N ARG A 174 11.51 12.04 7.31
CA ARG A 174 11.32 13.50 7.14
C ARG A 174 9.96 13.99 7.62
N HIS A 175 8.90 13.18 7.51
CA HIS A 175 7.60 13.53 8.08
C HIS A 175 7.65 13.50 9.61
N ARG A 176 8.41 12.56 10.19
CA ARG A 176 8.57 12.46 11.65
C ARG A 176 9.25 13.68 12.24
N VAL A 177 10.24 14.25 11.55
CA VAL A 177 10.87 15.52 11.95
C VAL A 177 9.82 16.64 12.11
N PHE A 178 8.94 16.84 11.12
CA PHE A 178 7.88 17.84 11.23
C PHE A 178 6.83 17.48 12.29
N GLN A 179 6.51 16.19 12.43
CA GLN A 179 5.55 15.78 13.45
C GLN A 179 6.07 16.07 14.85
N GLU A 180 7.36 15.83 15.11
CA GLU A 180 8.06 16.19 16.34
C GLU A 180 8.11 17.70 16.54
N GLU A 181 8.53 18.45 15.52
CA GLU A 181 8.58 19.92 15.55
C GLU A 181 7.22 20.54 15.96
N PHE A 182 6.11 19.95 15.50
CA PHE A 182 4.77 20.43 15.80
C PHE A 182 4.05 19.64 16.92
N GLY A 183 4.71 18.68 17.59
CA GLY A 183 4.12 17.87 18.67
C GLY A 183 2.89 17.03 18.26
N THR A 184 2.90 16.47 17.05
CA THR A 184 1.78 15.75 16.43
C THR A 184 2.05 14.26 16.18
N GLU A 185 3.11 13.68 16.72
CA GLU A 185 3.52 12.28 16.52
C GLU A 185 2.43 11.30 16.97
N ASN A 186 1.89 11.53 18.17
CA ASN A 186 0.80 10.71 18.73
C ASN A 186 -0.49 10.83 17.90
N LEU A 187 -0.78 12.03 17.40
CA LEU A 187 -1.91 12.27 16.51
C LEU A 187 -1.71 11.53 15.18
N ALA A 188 -0.53 11.62 14.58
CA ALA A 188 -0.17 10.92 13.36
C ALA A 188 -0.28 9.40 13.52
N ASN A 189 0.23 8.85 14.63
CA ASN A 189 0.11 7.42 14.95
C ASN A 189 -1.34 6.97 15.09
N ARG A 190 -2.18 7.76 15.80
CA ARG A 190 -3.60 7.46 15.98
C ARG A 190 -4.37 7.55 14.66
N LEU A 191 -4.13 8.59 13.85
CA LEU A 191 -4.75 8.77 12.54
C LEU A 191 -4.39 7.62 11.60
N ARG A 192 -3.12 7.20 11.57
CA ARG A 192 -2.71 6.06 10.76
C ARG A 192 -3.44 4.79 11.19
N LYS A 193 -3.48 4.51 12.49
CA LYS A 193 -4.12 3.32 13.06
C LYS A 193 -5.61 3.23 12.75
N LEU A 194 -6.31 4.35 12.75
CA LEU A 194 -7.77 4.38 12.59
C LEU A 194 -8.23 4.59 11.15
N SER A 195 -7.45 5.29 10.32
CA SER A 195 -7.91 5.77 9.03
C SER A 195 -7.28 5.07 7.83
N VAL A 196 -6.17 4.35 8.00
CA VAL A 196 -5.44 3.72 6.89
C VAL A 196 -5.79 2.24 6.81
N THR A 197 -6.38 1.82 5.70
CA THR A 197 -6.72 0.42 5.41
C THR A 197 -6.14 0.00 4.06
N SER A 198 -6.05 -1.31 3.80
CA SER A 198 -5.67 -1.83 2.46
C SER A 198 -6.87 -2.34 1.66
N GLU A 199 -8.08 -2.21 2.22
CA GLU A 199 -9.35 -2.61 1.62
C GLU A 199 -10.38 -1.50 1.76
N LEU A 200 -11.25 -1.40 0.76
CA LEU A 200 -12.40 -0.51 0.76
C LEU A 200 -13.51 -1.07 1.65
N SER A 201 -13.94 -0.28 2.62
CA SER A 201 -15.17 -0.51 3.36
C SER A 201 -16.40 -0.28 2.47
N ALA A 202 -17.56 -0.82 2.88
CA ALA A 202 -18.81 -0.60 2.15
C ALA A 202 -19.14 0.90 1.94
N ALA A 203 -18.89 1.73 2.95
CA ALA A 203 -19.09 3.18 2.85
C ALA A 203 -18.15 3.83 1.83
N GLN A 204 -16.89 3.38 1.75
CA GLN A 204 -15.92 3.89 0.77
C GLN A 204 -16.27 3.46 -0.65
N LYS A 205 -16.77 2.23 -0.85
CA LYS A 205 -17.26 1.76 -2.16
C LYS A 205 -18.42 2.62 -2.66
N ASN A 206 -19.40 2.86 -1.79
CA ASN A 206 -20.55 3.73 -2.10
C ASN A 206 -20.12 5.16 -2.39
N PHE A 207 -19.14 5.68 -1.64
CA PHE A 207 -18.59 7.00 -1.86
C PHE A 207 -17.97 7.12 -3.26
N ILE A 208 -17.10 6.18 -3.66
CA ILE A 208 -16.46 6.17 -4.98
C ILE A 208 -17.51 6.06 -6.09
N ALA A 209 -18.48 5.15 -5.96
CA ALA A 209 -19.55 4.96 -6.94
C ALA A 209 -20.42 6.21 -7.15
N GLY A 210 -20.47 7.12 -6.16
CA GLY A 210 -21.18 8.39 -6.25
C GLY A 210 -20.36 9.55 -6.82
N ARG A 211 -19.12 9.34 -7.28
CA ARG A 211 -18.26 10.39 -7.85
C ARG A 211 -18.26 10.36 -9.37
N ASP A 212 -18.28 11.55 -9.95
CA ASP A 212 -18.16 11.86 -11.37
C ASP A 212 -16.78 12.44 -11.73
N MET A 213 -15.90 12.61 -10.73
CA MET A 213 -14.52 13.05 -10.93
C MET A 213 -13.55 12.45 -9.92
N VAL A 214 -12.28 12.40 -10.30
CA VAL A 214 -11.14 12.05 -9.44
C VAL A 214 -9.89 12.81 -9.87
N PHE A 215 -9.03 13.16 -8.93
CA PHE A 215 -7.68 13.63 -9.23
C PHE A 215 -6.73 12.43 -9.18
N LEU A 216 -6.02 12.19 -10.28
CA LEU A 216 -5.01 11.14 -10.38
C LEU A 216 -3.62 11.77 -10.34
N THR A 217 -2.74 11.21 -9.52
CA THR A 217 -1.30 11.47 -9.56
C THR A 217 -0.53 10.25 -10.03
N SER A 218 0.51 10.48 -10.80
CA SER A 218 1.48 9.48 -11.28
C SER A 218 2.86 10.10 -11.29
N ILE A 219 3.92 9.30 -11.45
CA ILE A 219 5.30 9.80 -11.41
C ILE A 219 5.89 9.74 -12.82
N ASP A 220 6.36 10.87 -13.33
CA ASP A 220 7.01 10.92 -14.64
C ASP A 220 8.43 10.34 -14.59
N HIS A 221 9.04 10.15 -15.76
CA HIS A 221 10.40 9.60 -15.89
C HIS A 221 11.50 10.47 -15.24
N ARG A 222 11.20 11.72 -14.89
CA ARG A 222 12.12 12.65 -14.21
C ARG A 222 11.93 12.62 -12.69
N GLY A 223 10.95 11.85 -12.19
CA GLY A 223 10.62 11.77 -10.78
C GLY A 223 9.65 12.86 -10.29
N PHE A 224 9.09 13.68 -11.19
CA PHE A 224 8.07 14.66 -10.81
C PHE A 224 6.71 13.98 -10.69
N PRO A 225 5.94 14.26 -9.63
CA PRO A 225 4.53 13.89 -9.60
C PRO A 225 3.75 14.74 -10.60
N THR A 226 2.95 14.10 -11.45
CA THR A 226 1.92 14.77 -12.24
C THR A 226 0.58 14.73 -11.49
N CYS A 227 -0.31 15.65 -11.79
CA CYS A 227 -1.67 15.66 -11.26
C CYS A 227 -2.65 15.94 -12.41
N SER A 228 -3.62 15.06 -12.58
CA SER A 228 -4.60 15.14 -13.66
C SER A 228 -6.01 15.04 -13.09
N TYR A 229 -6.88 15.94 -13.53
CA TYR A 229 -8.32 15.77 -13.39
C TYR A 229 -8.80 14.68 -14.35
N LYS A 230 -9.64 13.77 -13.86
CA LYS A 230 -10.35 12.76 -14.66
C LYS A 230 -11.82 12.83 -14.31
N GLY A 231 -12.66 13.02 -15.32
CA GLY A 231 -14.11 13.11 -15.19
C GLY A 231 -14.83 12.03 -16.00
N GLY A 232 -16.07 11.74 -15.60
CA GLY A 232 -16.96 10.80 -16.27
C GLY A 232 -18.36 10.84 -15.66
N ALA A 233 -19.21 9.89 -16.04
CA ALA A 233 -20.51 9.72 -15.38
C ALA A 233 -20.31 9.37 -13.89
N ALA A 234 -21.33 9.59 -13.06
CA ALA A 234 -21.29 9.11 -11.69
C ALA A 234 -21.01 7.60 -11.67
N GLY A 235 -19.95 7.20 -10.96
CA GLY A 235 -19.51 5.79 -10.90
C GLY A 235 -18.60 5.35 -12.04
N PHE A 236 -18.07 6.28 -12.87
CA PHE A 236 -17.12 5.94 -13.93
C PHE A 236 -15.86 5.26 -13.41
N VAL A 237 -15.43 5.58 -12.18
CA VAL A 237 -14.46 4.74 -11.46
C VAL A 237 -15.22 3.57 -10.85
N ARG A 238 -15.11 2.42 -11.49
CA ARG A 238 -15.78 1.19 -11.08
C ARG A 238 -14.99 0.51 -9.97
N VAL A 239 -15.68 0.16 -8.88
CA VAL A 239 -15.15 -0.74 -7.85
C VAL A 239 -15.34 -2.17 -8.32
N VAL A 240 -14.24 -2.88 -8.61
CA VAL A 240 -14.29 -4.30 -9.02
C VAL A 240 -14.44 -5.19 -7.79
N ASP A 241 -13.63 -4.94 -6.76
CA ASP A 241 -13.67 -5.63 -5.47
C ASP A 241 -13.13 -4.72 -4.33
N ALA A 242 -12.84 -5.28 -3.14
CA ALA A 242 -12.36 -4.50 -2.00
C ALA A 242 -10.94 -3.90 -2.21
N ARG A 243 -10.17 -4.41 -3.16
CA ARG A 243 -8.77 -4.08 -3.42
C ARG A 243 -8.49 -3.67 -4.88
N THR A 244 -9.52 -3.63 -5.72
CA THR A 244 -9.36 -3.37 -7.16
C THR A 244 -10.37 -2.32 -7.66
N LEU A 245 -9.86 -1.33 -8.39
CA LEU A 245 -10.65 -0.36 -9.14
C LEU A 245 -10.36 -0.46 -10.64
N GLU A 246 -11.30 -0.01 -11.45
CA GLU A 246 -11.12 0.26 -12.88
C GLU A 246 -11.58 1.67 -13.20
N MET A 247 -10.78 2.39 -13.99
CA MET A 247 -11.10 3.73 -14.45
C MET A 247 -10.89 3.84 -15.96
N PRO A 248 -11.92 4.20 -16.73
CA PRO A 248 -11.76 4.43 -18.15
C PRO A 248 -10.94 5.70 -18.42
N SER A 249 -10.21 5.69 -19.53
CA SER A 249 -9.67 6.90 -20.14
C SER A 249 -10.41 7.16 -21.45
N TYR A 250 -11.12 8.27 -21.50
CA TYR A 250 -11.78 8.76 -22.71
C TYR A 250 -10.81 9.54 -23.59
N ASP A 251 -11.19 9.76 -24.85
CA ASP A 251 -10.45 10.64 -25.76
C ASP A 251 -10.31 12.05 -25.14
N GLY A 252 -9.15 12.67 -25.39
CA GLY A 252 -8.78 13.92 -24.74
C GLY A 252 -7.66 14.62 -25.49
N ASN A 253 -6.76 15.27 -24.74
CA ASN A 253 -5.70 16.11 -25.32
C ASN A 253 -4.47 15.38 -25.88
N GLY A 254 -4.53 14.05 -25.99
CA GLY A 254 -3.45 13.24 -26.56
C GLY A 254 -2.14 13.22 -25.77
N MET A 255 -2.07 13.85 -24.59
CA MET A 255 -0.80 13.89 -23.84
C MET A 255 -0.44 12.56 -23.19
N TYR A 256 -1.43 11.70 -22.90
CA TYR A 256 -1.28 10.38 -22.30
C TYR A 256 -0.34 10.29 -21.07
N LEU A 257 -0.11 11.39 -20.34
CA LEU A 257 0.86 11.46 -19.25
C LEU A 257 0.65 10.34 -18.23
N SER A 258 -0.59 10.15 -17.77
CA SER A 258 -0.91 9.11 -16.80
C SER A 258 -0.60 7.71 -17.32
N ALA A 259 -0.99 7.38 -18.55
CA ALA A 259 -0.77 6.04 -19.11
C ALA A 259 0.72 5.76 -19.39
N GLY A 260 1.44 6.73 -19.96
CA GLY A 260 2.88 6.62 -20.21
C GLY A 260 3.68 6.51 -18.92
N ASN A 261 3.34 7.33 -17.91
CA ASN A 261 3.95 7.25 -16.59
C ASN A 261 3.74 5.87 -15.96
N LEU A 262 2.50 5.34 -16.00
CA LEU A 262 2.16 4.04 -15.43
C LEU A 262 2.85 2.86 -16.10
N ALA A 263 3.12 2.95 -17.40
CA ALA A 263 3.87 1.93 -18.12
C ALA A 263 5.32 1.82 -17.62
N ALA A 264 5.94 2.94 -17.18
CA ALA A 264 7.31 2.96 -16.66
C ALA A 264 7.38 2.82 -15.12
N ASN A 265 6.42 3.41 -14.41
CA ASN A 265 6.30 3.39 -12.96
C ASN A 265 4.83 3.22 -12.59
N PRO A 266 4.42 2.03 -12.12
CA PRO A 266 3.01 1.73 -11.93
C PRO A 266 2.39 2.49 -10.75
N LYS A 267 3.17 3.21 -9.93
CA LYS A 267 2.65 3.90 -8.75
C LYS A 267 1.77 5.08 -9.11
N LEU A 268 0.62 5.14 -8.45
CA LEU A 268 -0.31 6.25 -8.55
C LEU A 268 -0.95 6.58 -7.21
N GLY A 269 -1.55 7.77 -7.16
CA GLY A 269 -2.47 8.17 -6.12
C GLY A 269 -3.78 8.67 -6.72
N LEU A 270 -4.88 8.48 -6.00
CA LEU A 270 -6.18 9.04 -6.31
C LEU A 270 -6.67 9.89 -5.15
N LEU A 271 -7.30 11.01 -5.48
CA LEU A 271 -8.03 11.86 -4.55
C LEU A 271 -9.46 12.06 -5.05
N PHE A 272 -10.40 11.47 -4.33
CA PHE A 272 -11.83 11.69 -4.50
C PHE A 272 -12.29 12.76 -3.53
N VAL A 273 -13.12 13.69 -4.00
CA VAL A 273 -13.66 14.79 -3.19
C VAL A 273 -15.15 14.91 -3.42
N ASP A 274 -15.90 15.11 -2.35
CA ASP A 274 -17.28 15.59 -2.36
C ASP A 274 -17.28 17.06 -1.97
N PHE A 275 -17.69 17.92 -2.88
CA PHE A 275 -17.77 19.35 -2.62
C PHE A 275 -19.15 19.77 -2.09
N GLU A 276 -20.21 18.98 -2.27
CA GLU A 276 -21.55 19.32 -1.76
C GLU A 276 -21.68 18.90 -0.28
N ARG A 277 -21.17 17.71 0.03
CA ARG A 277 -21.06 17.13 1.37
C ARG A 277 -19.58 16.91 1.71
N PRO A 278 -18.85 17.97 2.12
CA PRO A 278 -17.41 17.97 2.35
C PRO A 278 -16.86 16.65 2.89
N HIS A 279 -16.26 15.88 1.99
CA HIS A 279 -15.65 14.58 2.30
C HIS A 279 -14.54 14.32 1.28
N ARG A 280 -13.49 13.62 1.70
CA ARG A 280 -12.44 13.21 0.76
C ARG A 280 -11.90 11.83 1.11
N LEU A 281 -11.55 11.10 0.07
CA LEU A 281 -10.94 9.78 0.16
C LEU A 281 -9.66 9.78 -0.67
N ARG A 282 -8.57 9.34 -0.06
CA ARG A 282 -7.28 9.14 -0.73
C ARG A 282 -7.00 7.67 -0.88
N LEU A 283 -6.33 7.35 -1.97
CA LEU A 283 -5.91 5.99 -2.29
C LEU A 283 -4.54 6.05 -2.92
N HIS A 284 -3.64 5.17 -2.50
CA HIS A 284 -2.42 4.86 -3.24
C HIS A 284 -2.51 3.44 -3.78
N GLY A 285 -1.92 3.21 -4.94
CA GLY A 285 -1.99 1.92 -5.60
C GLY A 285 -1.01 1.79 -6.75
N THR A 286 -1.19 0.71 -7.49
CA THR A 286 -0.47 0.46 -8.74
C THR A 286 -1.45 0.31 -9.89
N GLY A 287 -1.15 0.93 -11.03
CA GLY A 287 -1.99 0.95 -12.23
C GLY A 287 -1.41 0.12 -13.37
N GLN A 288 -2.30 -0.54 -14.11
CA GLN A 288 -2.01 -1.22 -15.36
C GLN A 288 -2.96 -0.72 -16.44
N VAL A 289 -2.44 -0.48 -17.64
CA VAL A 289 -3.25 -0.12 -18.82
C VAL A 289 -3.77 -1.41 -19.47
N LEU A 290 -5.08 -1.49 -19.64
CA LEU A 290 -5.79 -2.58 -20.31
C LEU A 290 -6.46 -2.09 -21.59
N ARG A 291 -6.40 -2.91 -22.63
CA ARG A 291 -6.96 -2.63 -23.96
C ARG A 291 -7.71 -3.84 -24.55
N ASP A 292 -7.87 -4.90 -23.77
CA ASP A 292 -8.59 -6.07 -24.21
C ASP A 292 -10.10 -5.79 -24.35
N ALA A 293 -10.77 -6.57 -25.20
CA ALA A 293 -12.17 -6.37 -25.53
C ALA A 293 -13.10 -6.50 -24.30
N ALA A 294 -12.73 -7.32 -23.30
CA ALA A 294 -13.54 -7.47 -22.09
C ALA A 294 -13.49 -6.22 -21.22
N ALA A 295 -12.29 -5.64 -21.02
CA ALA A 295 -12.13 -4.38 -20.32
C ALA A 295 -12.83 -3.22 -21.05
N LEU A 296 -12.62 -3.07 -22.36
CA LEU A 296 -13.24 -1.98 -23.13
C LEU A 296 -14.76 -2.12 -23.21
N GLY A 297 -15.28 -3.34 -23.36
CA GLY A 297 -16.72 -3.60 -23.41
C GLY A 297 -17.45 -3.24 -22.12
N ALA A 298 -16.76 -3.27 -20.98
CA ALA A 298 -17.31 -2.85 -19.69
C ALA A 298 -17.35 -1.32 -19.50
N HIS A 299 -16.67 -0.55 -20.36
CA HIS A 299 -16.52 0.90 -20.26
C HIS A 299 -16.69 1.58 -21.63
N PRO A 300 -17.93 1.78 -22.10
CA PRO A 300 -18.21 2.38 -23.41
C PRO A 300 -17.53 3.74 -23.61
N GLY A 301 -16.94 3.95 -24.79
CA GLY A 301 -16.24 5.19 -25.15
C GLY A 301 -14.80 5.29 -24.62
N ALA A 302 -14.34 4.34 -23.80
CA ALA A 302 -12.95 4.32 -23.33
C ALA A 302 -11.97 3.96 -24.46
N GLU A 303 -10.85 4.69 -24.57
CA GLU A 303 -9.72 4.29 -25.41
C GLU A 303 -8.91 3.16 -24.75
N PHE A 304 -8.87 3.15 -23.42
CA PHE A 304 -8.27 2.11 -22.59
C PHE A 304 -8.81 2.22 -21.16
N VAL A 305 -8.59 1.17 -20.37
CA VAL A 305 -8.97 1.10 -18.96
C VAL A 305 -7.73 1.05 -18.09
N LEU A 306 -7.68 1.85 -17.04
CA LEU A 306 -6.69 1.74 -15.98
C LEU A 306 -7.23 0.82 -14.89
N ARG A 307 -6.67 -0.39 -14.78
CA ARG A 307 -6.91 -1.28 -13.64
C ARG A 307 -5.94 -0.94 -12.51
N ILE A 308 -6.49 -0.72 -11.32
CA ILE A 308 -5.77 -0.18 -10.18
C ILE A 308 -5.85 -1.18 -9.03
N ALA A 309 -4.71 -1.71 -8.62
CA ALA A 309 -4.58 -2.49 -7.40
C ALA A 309 -4.29 -1.55 -6.22
N ILE A 310 -5.14 -1.61 -5.20
CA ILE A 310 -5.10 -0.75 -4.02
C ILE A 310 -3.99 -1.21 -3.07
N ALA A 311 -3.12 -0.28 -2.70
CA ALA A 311 -2.12 -0.49 -1.65
C ALA A 311 -2.64 0.02 -0.30
N GLU A 312 -3.16 1.24 -0.27
CA GLU A 312 -3.70 1.86 0.94
C GLU A 312 -4.81 2.87 0.61
N VAL A 313 -5.75 3.00 1.53
CA VAL A 313 -6.89 3.90 1.48
C VAL A 313 -6.91 4.66 2.79
N PHE A 314 -7.07 5.97 2.72
CA PHE A 314 -7.15 6.79 3.93
C PHE A 314 -8.02 8.02 3.78
N VAL A 315 -8.67 8.39 4.89
CA VAL A 315 -9.53 9.56 5.00
C VAL A 315 -8.80 10.64 5.79
N ASN A 316 -8.99 11.91 5.41
CA ASN A 316 -8.50 13.05 6.16
C ASN A 316 -9.64 14.03 6.46
N CYS A 317 -9.46 14.85 7.49
CA CYS A 317 -10.45 15.80 8.01
C CYS A 317 -11.01 16.77 6.93
N PRO A 318 -12.32 16.83 6.69
CA PRO A 318 -12.92 17.63 5.62
C PRO A 318 -12.93 19.16 5.87
N ARG A 319 -12.37 19.65 6.99
CA ARG A 319 -12.46 21.04 7.48
C ARG A 319 -12.27 22.14 6.44
N TYR A 320 -11.40 21.93 5.44
CA TYR A 320 -11.06 22.92 4.40
C TYR A 320 -11.52 22.53 3.00
N VAL A 321 -12.39 21.54 2.85
CA VAL A 321 -13.04 21.27 1.56
C VAL A 321 -14.13 22.32 1.37
N HIS A 322 -13.92 23.23 0.42
CA HIS A 322 -14.90 24.25 0.08
C HIS A 322 -16.19 23.63 -0.43
N ARG A 323 -17.31 24.29 -0.12
CA ARG A 323 -18.60 23.87 -0.62
C ARG A 323 -18.85 24.45 -2.01
N TYR A 324 -19.11 23.57 -2.97
CA TYR A 324 -19.59 23.93 -4.29
C TYR A 324 -20.91 23.23 -4.56
N ARG A 325 -21.75 23.84 -5.39
CA ARG A 325 -22.95 23.21 -5.94
C ARG A 325 -22.65 22.80 -7.37
N ARG A 326 -22.94 21.55 -7.72
CA ARG A 326 -22.83 21.11 -9.12
C ARG A 326 -23.94 21.75 -9.94
N VAL A 327 -23.59 22.37 -11.06
CA VAL A 327 -24.58 22.99 -11.98
C VAL A 327 -25.21 21.93 -12.88
N ALA A 328 -24.39 21.14 -13.58
CA ALA A 328 -24.82 20.04 -14.44
C ALA A 328 -23.69 19.01 -14.64
N PRO A 329 -23.98 17.79 -15.12
CA PRO A 329 -22.97 16.87 -15.68
C PRO A 329 -22.30 17.47 -16.93
N SER A 330 -21.09 17.02 -17.26
CA SER A 330 -20.46 17.39 -18.53
C SER A 330 -21.17 16.70 -19.69
N GLY A 331 -21.55 17.45 -20.72
CA GLY A 331 -22.21 16.92 -21.90
C GLY A 331 -21.33 15.99 -22.75
N PHE A 332 -20.01 15.96 -22.51
CA PHE A 332 -19.06 15.13 -23.26
C PHE A 332 -18.88 13.72 -22.67
N VAL A 333 -19.52 13.43 -21.53
CA VAL A 333 -19.48 12.09 -20.93
C VAL A 333 -20.19 11.10 -21.85
N PRO A 334 -19.68 9.86 -22.01
CA PRO A 334 -20.38 8.85 -22.82
C PRO A 334 -21.85 8.67 -22.41
N GLY A 335 -22.75 8.78 -23.39
CA GLY A 335 -24.20 8.70 -23.20
C GLY A 335 -24.91 10.05 -23.08
N GLU A 336 -24.18 11.15 -22.94
CA GLU A 336 -24.71 12.52 -22.97
C GLU A 336 -24.83 13.05 -24.42
N PRO A 337 -25.67 14.07 -24.70
CA PRO A 337 -25.92 14.55 -26.06
C PRO A 337 -24.67 15.01 -26.83
N ARG A 338 -23.67 15.55 -26.12
CA ARG A 338 -22.45 16.12 -26.71
C ARG A 338 -21.28 15.13 -26.74
N ALA A 339 -21.49 13.86 -26.39
CA ALA A 339 -20.42 12.87 -26.24
C ALA A 339 -19.59 12.62 -27.52
N GLY A 340 -20.19 12.85 -28.69
CA GLY A 340 -19.54 12.68 -29.99
C GLY A 340 -19.00 13.98 -30.61
N GLU A 341 -19.18 15.12 -29.96
CA GLU A 341 -18.69 16.41 -30.47
C GLU A 341 -17.17 16.48 -30.42
N VAL A 342 -16.57 17.11 -31.44
CA VAL A 342 -15.15 17.43 -31.43
C VAL A 342 -14.90 18.54 -30.39
N PRO A 343 -14.05 18.32 -29.37
CA PRO A 343 -13.80 19.33 -28.34
C PRO A 343 -13.32 20.66 -28.92
N ALA A 344 -13.77 21.78 -28.37
CA ALA A 344 -13.48 23.12 -28.89
C ALA A 344 -11.99 23.41 -29.07
N TRP A 345 -11.12 22.90 -28.19
CA TRP A 345 -9.67 23.11 -28.31
C TRP A 345 -9.07 22.38 -29.52
N LYS A 346 -9.62 21.25 -29.96
CA LYS A 346 -9.19 20.55 -31.20
C LYS A 346 -9.59 21.35 -32.45
N ARG A 347 -10.60 22.21 -32.34
CA ARG A 347 -11.09 23.09 -33.42
C ARG A 347 -10.23 24.33 -33.61
N ILE A 348 -9.27 24.61 -32.72
CA ILE A 348 -8.39 25.78 -32.88
C ILE A 348 -7.56 25.62 -34.15
N ASP A 349 -7.59 26.62 -35.03
CA ASP A 349 -6.93 26.58 -36.35
C ASP A 349 -5.47 26.09 -36.29
N ALA A 350 -4.75 26.48 -35.22
CA ALA A 350 -3.36 26.14 -34.98
C ALA A 350 -3.08 24.64 -34.72
N PHE A 351 -4.11 23.81 -34.55
CA PHE A 351 -3.96 22.36 -34.32
C PHE A 351 -4.46 21.48 -35.47
N GLY A 352 -5.18 22.04 -36.45
CA GLY A 352 -5.88 21.23 -37.48
C GLY A 352 -4.96 20.33 -38.32
N ASP A 353 -3.74 20.80 -38.60
CA ASP A 353 -2.71 20.09 -39.37
C ASP A 353 -2.07 18.93 -38.60
N VAL A 354 -2.08 18.99 -37.26
CA VAL A 354 -1.52 17.97 -36.36
C VAL A 354 -2.56 17.03 -35.74
N LEU A 355 -3.86 17.26 -35.99
CA LEU A 355 -4.91 16.35 -35.53
C LEU A 355 -4.75 14.94 -36.14
N PRO A 356 -5.00 13.87 -35.36
CA PRO A 356 -5.12 12.53 -35.89
C PRO A 356 -6.19 12.42 -36.98
N PRO A 357 -6.07 11.50 -37.96
CA PRO A 357 -7.03 11.36 -39.06
C PRO A 357 -8.49 11.20 -38.61
N ARG A 358 -8.71 10.50 -37.49
CA ARG A 358 -10.05 10.31 -36.90
C ARG A 358 -10.68 11.64 -36.46
N ASP A 359 -9.89 12.52 -35.86
CA ASP A 359 -10.35 13.79 -35.30
C ASP A 359 -10.57 14.80 -36.44
N ARG A 360 -9.70 14.76 -37.46
CA ARG A 360 -9.86 15.57 -38.68
C ARG A 360 -11.14 15.18 -39.44
N ALA A 361 -11.38 13.88 -39.63
CA ALA A 361 -12.60 13.41 -40.29
C ALA A 361 -13.87 13.79 -39.50
N ALA A 362 -13.81 13.77 -38.17
CA ALA A 362 -14.92 14.21 -37.32
C ALA A 362 -15.16 15.73 -37.44
N LEU A 363 -14.09 16.52 -37.53
CA LEU A 363 -14.17 17.97 -37.71
C LEU A 363 -14.77 18.33 -39.08
N ASP A 364 -14.27 17.72 -40.15
CA ASP A 364 -14.72 17.94 -41.53
C ASP A 364 -16.19 17.53 -41.74
N GLY A 365 -16.67 16.54 -40.97
CA GLY A 365 -18.06 16.07 -40.98
C GLY A 365 -19.00 16.85 -40.07
N SER A 366 -18.49 17.75 -39.22
CA SER A 366 -19.30 18.57 -38.32
C SER A 366 -19.66 19.90 -38.97
N GLU A 367 -20.84 20.45 -38.65
CA GLU A 367 -21.19 21.84 -38.99
C GLU A 367 -20.33 22.85 -38.20
N ASP A 368 -19.68 22.36 -37.13
CA ASP A 368 -18.81 23.03 -36.21
C ASP A 368 -17.38 23.19 -36.78
N GLY A 369 -17.22 24.17 -37.67
CA GLY A 369 -15.93 24.51 -38.27
C GLY A 369 -14.82 24.90 -37.27
N SER A 370 -13.65 25.22 -37.83
CA SER A 370 -12.48 25.66 -37.05
C SER A 370 -12.70 27.03 -36.41
N ILE A 371 -12.00 27.29 -35.31
CA ILE A 371 -12.12 28.51 -34.51
C ILE A 371 -10.75 29.15 -34.26
N THR A 372 -10.74 30.46 -34.06
CA THR A 372 -9.52 31.17 -33.66
C THR A 372 -9.21 30.93 -32.18
N LEU A 373 -7.95 31.18 -31.78
CA LEU A 373 -7.55 31.09 -30.37
C LEU A 373 -8.35 32.06 -29.48
N ASP A 374 -8.70 33.25 -29.99
CA ASP A 374 -9.48 34.23 -29.24
C ASP A 374 -10.95 33.82 -29.09
N ALA A 375 -11.55 33.20 -30.13
CA ALA A 375 -12.88 32.60 -30.02
C ALA A 375 -12.88 31.47 -28.96
N TYR A 376 -11.84 30.64 -28.93
CA TYR A 376 -11.70 29.61 -27.89
C TYR A 376 -11.54 30.20 -26.48
N ARG A 377 -10.80 31.31 -26.32
CA ARG A 377 -10.70 32.03 -25.03
C ARG A 377 -12.06 32.55 -24.56
N ALA A 378 -12.86 33.10 -25.48
CA ALA A 378 -14.21 33.56 -25.15
C ALA A 378 -15.11 32.41 -24.65
N LEU A 379 -15.01 31.22 -25.25
CA LEU A 379 -15.72 30.02 -24.77
C LEU A 379 -15.25 29.55 -23.38
N LEU A 380 -13.95 29.65 -23.09
CA LEU A 380 -13.42 29.35 -21.76
C LEU A 380 -13.97 30.32 -20.71
N ASP A 381 -14.05 31.61 -21.04
CA ASP A 381 -14.58 32.64 -20.13
C ASP A 381 -16.09 32.48 -19.89
N SER A 382 -16.85 31.97 -20.87
CA SER A 382 -18.28 31.66 -20.71
C SER A 382 -18.55 30.33 -20.00
N GLY A 383 -17.56 29.42 -19.93
CA GLY A 383 -17.69 28.10 -19.34
C GLY A 383 -18.41 27.08 -20.23
N GLU A 384 -18.45 27.31 -21.53
CA GLU A 384 -19.14 26.45 -22.52
C GLU A 384 -18.25 25.34 -23.12
N THR A 385 -16.97 25.28 -22.71
CA THR A 385 -15.95 24.31 -23.19
C THR A 385 -15.97 22.94 -22.53
#